data_AF-A0A2A5MAI5-F1
#
_entry.id   AF-A0A2A5MAI5-F1
#
_cell.length_a   1.000
_cell.length_b   1.000
_cell.length_c   1.000
_cell.angle_alpha   90.00
_cell.angle_beta   90.00
_cell.angle_gamma   90.00
#
_symmetry.space_group_name_H-M   'P 1'
#
loop_
_entity.id
_entity.type
_entity.pdbx_description
1 polymer ?
#
loop_
_entity_poly.entity_id
_entity_poly.type
_entity_poly.pdbx_seq_one_letter_code
_entity_poly.pdbx_strand_id
1 'polypeptide(L)'
;MNEPSVVAVERERYGSKAKILAVGKEAKDMVGKTPGNIEAIRPMKDGVIADFDMTEKMIRYFIEKTHRRKSFLRPRIIISVPYGLTQVERKAVRESALSAGAREVFLIEEPMAAAIGASLP
;
A
#
# COMPACT_ATOMS: atom_id res chain seq x y z
N MET A 1 -0.33 0.08 -13.30
CA MET A 1 -0.84 1.39 -12.83
C MET A 1 0.24 1.96 -11.93
N ASN A 2 0.71 3.18 -12.18
CA ASN A 2 1.82 3.78 -11.43
C ASN A 2 1.26 4.90 -10.56
N GLU A 3 1.13 4.64 -9.27
CA GLU A 3 0.52 5.53 -8.28
C GLU A 3 1.48 5.73 -7.09
N PRO A 4 1.55 6.92 -6.50
CA PRO A 4 2.39 7.17 -5.33
C PRO A 4 1.82 6.50 -4.06
N SER A 5 2.70 6.05 -3.16
CA SER A 5 2.31 5.49 -1.86
C SER A 5 1.92 6.59 -0.87
N VAL A 6 0.76 7.21 -1.08
CA VAL A 6 0.21 8.28 -0.24
C VAL A 6 -1.28 7.99 0.00
N VAL A 7 -1.72 8.21 1.23
CA VAL A 7 -3.12 8.06 1.68
C VAL A 7 -3.54 9.36 2.34
N ALA A 8 -4.65 9.94 1.89
CA ALA A 8 -5.24 11.11 2.53
C ALA A 8 -6.36 10.65 3.46
N VAL A 9 -6.29 11.06 4.72
CA VAL A 9 -7.27 10.72 5.74
C VAL A 9 -7.86 11.97 6.37
N GLU A 10 -9.16 11.90 6.65
CA GLU A 10 -9.85 12.86 7.50
C GLU A 10 -9.84 12.35 8.94
N ARG A 11 -9.28 13.14 9.86
CA ARG A 11 -9.31 12.86 11.30
C ARG A 11 -10.54 13.53 11.89
N GLU A 12 -11.46 12.76 12.46
CA GLU A 12 -12.57 13.31 13.24
C GLU A 12 -12.08 13.78 14.62
N ARG A 13 -12.61 14.93 15.07
CA ARG A 13 -12.19 15.58 16.34
C ARG A 13 -12.51 14.77 17.61
N TYR A 14 -13.37 13.75 17.54
CA TYR A 14 -13.92 13.03 18.70
C TYR A 14 -13.60 11.52 18.72
N GLY A 15 -12.49 11.10 18.11
CA GLY A 15 -11.94 9.75 18.30
C GLY A 15 -12.49 8.67 17.36
N SER A 16 -13.27 9.04 16.35
CA SER A 16 -13.70 8.11 15.30
C SER A 16 -12.54 7.78 14.35
N LYS A 17 -12.52 6.53 13.88
CA LYS A 17 -11.52 6.01 12.93
C LYS A 17 -11.27 6.98 11.77
N ALA A 18 -10.00 7.25 11.49
CA ALA A 18 -9.58 8.06 10.35
C ALA A 18 -10.20 7.53 9.04
N LYS A 19 -10.99 8.38 8.37
CA LYS A 19 -11.69 8.06 7.13
C LYS A 19 -10.76 8.32 5.96
N ILE A 20 -10.57 7.34 5.09
CA ILE A 20 -9.80 7.55 3.86
C ILE A 20 -10.63 8.40 2.90
N LEU A 21 -10.04 9.50 2.46
CA LEU A 21 -10.59 10.38 1.42
C LEU A 21 -10.07 10.01 0.05
N ALA A 22 -8.76 9.73 -0.04
CA ALA A 22 -8.10 9.44 -1.30
C ALA A 22 -6.86 8.56 -1.09
N VAL A 23 -6.42 7.88 -2.15
CA VAL A 23 -5.19 7.08 -2.20
C VAL A 23 -4.50 7.34 -3.54
N GLY A 24 -3.16 7.33 -3.55
CA GLY A 24 -2.42 7.51 -4.80
C GLY A 24 -2.26 8.98 -5.18
N LYS A 25 -2.39 9.28 -6.47
CA LYS A 25 -2.18 10.63 -7.01
C LYS A 25 -3.10 11.67 -6.39
N GLU A 26 -4.37 11.33 -6.20
CA GLU A 26 -5.36 12.19 -5.55
C GLU A 26 -4.93 12.56 -4.11
N ALA A 27 -4.40 11.60 -3.35
CA ALA A 27 -3.88 11.85 -2.01
C ALA A 27 -2.58 12.66 -2.03
N LYS A 28 -1.71 12.45 -3.03
CA LYS A 28 -0.48 13.23 -3.20
C LYS A 28 -0.78 14.69 -3.54
N ASP A 29 -1.80 14.96 -4.34
CA ASP A 29 -2.20 16.33 -4.73
C ASP A 29 -2.74 17.14 -3.55
N MET A 30 -3.21 16.45 -2.49
CA MET A 30 -3.66 17.01 -1.23
C MET A 30 -2.50 17.38 -0.27
N VAL A 31 -1.27 16.88 -0.51
CA VAL A 31 -0.11 17.18 0.35
C VAL A 31 0.16 18.68 0.37
N GLY A 32 0.14 19.27 1.56
CA GLY A 32 0.38 20.71 1.76
C GLY A 32 -0.76 21.62 1.31
N LYS A 33 -1.91 21.06 0.90
CA LYS A 33 -3.10 21.82 0.45
C LYS A 33 -4.36 21.50 1.26
N THR A 34 -4.23 20.71 2.32
CA THR A 34 -5.36 20.23 3.12
C THR A 34 -5.71 21.14 4.29
N PRO A 35 -7.01 21.36 4.58
CA PRO A 35 -7.46 22.00 5.82
C PRO A 35 -7.09 21.13 7.04
N GLY A 36 -7.03 21.73 8.23
CA GLY A 36 -6.40 21.14 9.42
C GLY A 36 -6.95 19.80 9.94
N ASN A 37 -8.06 19.30 9.39
CA ASN A 37 -8.62 17.97 9.70
C ASN A 37 -8.23 16.89 8.68
N ILE A 38 -7.58 17.23 7.57
CA ILE A 38 -7.14 16.28 6.55
C ILE A 38 -5.61 16.18 6.55
N GLU A 39 -5.12 14.95 6.63
CA GLU A 39 -3.71 14.63 6.68
C GLU A 39 -3.34 13.67 5.55
N ALA A 40 -2.22 13.94 4.88
CA ALA A 40 -1.63 13.03 3.90
C ALA A 40 -0.51 12.22 4.56
N ILE A 41 -0.70 10.90 4.62
CA ILE A 41 0.19 9.94 5.27
C ILE A 41 0.88 9.09 4.20
N ARG A 42 2.16 8.77 4.43
CA ARG A 42 2.90 7.77 3.64
C ARG A 42 3.02 6.50 4.50
N PRO A 43 2.19 5.48 4.26
CA PRO A 43 2.10 4.33 5.17
C PRO A 43 3.28 3.35 5.02
N MET A 44 4.10 3.55 3.99
CA MET A 44 5.32 2.79 3.74
C MET A 44 6.52 3.73 3.64
N LYS A 45 7.65 3.28 4.15
CA LYS A 45 8.93 3.98 4.08
C LYS A 45 10.04 2.98 3.81
N ASP A 46 10.85 3.22 2.77
CA ASP A 46 11.98 2.36 2.38
C ASP A 46 11.60 0.87 2.25
N GLY A 47 10.41 0.60 1.69
CA GLY A 47 9.85 -0.75 1.51
C GLY A 47 9.39 -1.46 2.79
N VAL A 48 9.43 -0.77 3.93
CA VAL A 48 8.91 -1.22 5.22
C VAL A 48 7.55 -0.57 5.50
N ILE A 49 6.66 -1.31 6.16
CA ILE A 49 5.36 -0.81 6.62
C ILE A 49 5.56 0.02 7.87
N ALA A 50 5.25 1.31 7.79
CA ALA A 50 5.24 2.22 8.93
C ALA A 50 3.86 2.26 9.62
N ASP A 51 2.78 2.05 8.85
CA ASP A 51 1.41 2.01 9.35
C ASP A 51 0.65 0.85 8.67
N PHE A 52 0.30 -0.17 9.46
CA PHE A 52 -0.36 -1.38 9.00
C PHE A 52 -1.77 -1.12 8.49
N ASP A 53 -2.57 -0.37 9.23
CA ASP A 53 -3.97 -0.09 8.91
C ASP A 53 -4.07 0.72 7.61
N MET A 54 -3.21 1.73 7.46
CA MET A 54 -3.18 2.55 6.26
C MET A 54 -2.60 1.80 5.06
N THR A 55 -1.60 0.94 5.27
CA THR A 55 -1.06 0.09 4.20
C THR A 55 -2.08 -0.92 3.70
N GLU A 56 -2.79 -1.61 4.59
CA GLU A 56 -3.84 -2.56 4.21
C GLU A 56 -4.91 -1.88 3.35
N LYS A 57 -5.41 -0.72 3.82
CA LYS A 57 -6.43 0.02 3.08
C LYS A 57 -5.92 0.54 1.74
N MET A 58 -4.65 0.99 1.67
CA MET A 58 -4.01 1.40 0.42
C MET A 58 -3.93 0.24 -0.57
N ILE A 59 -3.47 -0.94 -0.12
CA ILE A 59 -3.38 -2.14 -0.96
C ILE A 59 -4.78 -2.55 -1.44
N ARG A 60 -5.77 -2.57 -0.54
CA ARG A 60 -7.17 -2.89 -0.87
C ARG A 60 -7.71 -1.96 -1.95
N TYR A 61 -7.51 -0.65 -1.79
CA TYR A 61 -7.89 0.34 -2.80
C TYR A 61 -7.26 0.05 -4.16
N PHE A 62 -5.96 -0.28 -4.21
CA PHE A 62 -5.31 -0.59 -5.49
C PHE A 62 -5.76 -1.92 -6.11
N ILE A 63 -6.06 -2.94 -5.30
CA ILE A 63 -6.67 -4.19 -5.77
C ILE A 63 -8.01 -3.89 -6.44
N GLU A 64 -8.88 -3.13 -5.75
CA GLU A 64 -10.23 -2.76 -6.22
C GLU A 64 -10.20 -1.81 -7.42
N LYS A 65 -9.23 -0.89 -7.47
CA LYS A 65 -9.05 0.03 -8.61
C LYS A 65 -8.61 -0.72 -9.87
N THR A 66 -7.80 -1.76 -9.71
CA THR A 66 -7.28 -2.56 -10.83
C THR A 66 -8.26 -3.63 -11.28
N HIS A 67 -9.03 -4.22 -10.35
CA HIS A 67 -10.06 -5.21 -10.65
C HIS A 67 -11.42 -4.53 -10.81
N ARG A 68 -11.98 -4.54 -12.04
CA ARG A 68 -13.33 -3.99 -12.28
C ARG A 68 -14.35 -4.53 -11.26
N ARG A 69 -15.21 -3.62 -10.76
CA ARG A 69 -16.25 -3.66 -9.68
C ARG A 69 -17.08 -4.95 -9.44
N LYS A 70 -16.88 -6.06 -10.15
CA LYS A 70 -17.70 -7.29 -10.06
C LYS A 70 -16.94 -8.56 -9.74
N SER A 71 -15.64 -8.50 -9.48
CA SER A 71 -14.86 -9.72 -9.28
C SER A 71 -14.79 -10.07 -7.79
N PHE A 72 -15.57 -11.05 -7.34
CA PHE A 72 -15.38 -11.78 -6.06
C PHE A 72 -14.05 -12.57 -6.02
N LEU A 73 -13.12 -12.32 -6.96
CA LEU A 73 -11.86 -13.02 -7.09
C LEU A 73 -10.81 -12.38 -6.18
N ARG A 74 -10.27 -13.19 -5.28
CA ARG A 74 -9.08 -12.86 -4.48
C ARG A 74 -7.83 -13.08 -5.34
N PRO A 75 -7.07 -12.03 -5.71
CA PRO A 75 -5.94 -12.16 -6.63
C PRO A 75 -4.72 -12.80 -5.96
N ARG A 76 -3.82 -13.37 -6.76
CA ARG A 76 -2.46 -13.74 -6.32
C ARG A 76 -1.57 -12.52 -6.52
N ILE A 77 -0.84 -12.12 -5.48
CA ILE A 77 -0.03 -10.90 -5.48
C ILE A 77 1.44 -11.27 -5.30
N ILE A 78 2.30 -10.61 -6.06
CA ILE A 78 3.75 -10.62 -5.87
C ILE A 78 4.16 -9.22 -5.45
N ILE A 79 4.92 -9.10 -4.36
CA ILE A 79 5.38 -7.83 -3.80
C ILE A 79 6.90 -7.82 -3.81
N SER A 80 7.50 -6.80 -4.43
CA SER A 80 8.93 -6.55 -4.31
C SER A 80 9.24 -5.90 -2.96
N VAL A 81 10.24 -6.41 -2.25
CA VAL A 81 10.69 -5.88 -0.96
C VAL A 81 12.19 -5.58 -1.00
N PRO A 82 12.68 -4.59 -0.24
CA PRO A 82 14.10 -4.30 -0.17
C PRO A 82 14.93 -5.51 0.24
N TYR A 83 16.21 -5.47 -0.10
CA TYR A 83 17.16 -6.44 0.46
C TYR A 83 17.30 -6.24 1.98
N GLY A 84 17.44 -7.34 2.71
CA GLY A 84 17.75 -7.28 4.14
C GLY A 84 16.56 -7.02 5.08
N LEU A 85 15.31 -7.12 4.61
CA LEU A 85 14.15 -7.08 5.53
C LEU A 85 14.24 -8.17 6.60
N THR A 86 13.94 -7.80 7.84
CA THR A 86 13.81 -8.72 8.96
C THR A 86 12.61 -9.65 8.77
N GLN A 87 12.60 -10.77 9.49
CA GLN A 87 11.47 -11.72 9.42
C GLN A 87 10.14 -11.08 9.83
N VAL A 88 10.17 -10.15 10.79
CA VAL A 88 8.98 -9.44 11.27
C VAL A 88 8.44 -8.51 10.18
N GLU A 89 9.30 -7.77 9.49
CA GLU A 89 8.91 -6.88 8.39
C GLU A 89 8.39 -7.66 7.17
N ARG A 90 9.04 -8.78 6.82
CA ARG A 90 8.54 -9.67 5.75
C ARG A 90 7.14 -10.21 6.10
N LYS A 91 6.93 -10.62 7.35
CA LYS A 91 5.63 -11.10 7.82
C LYS A 91 4.59 -9.99 7.78
N ALA A 92 4.94 -8.78 8.22
CA ALA A 92 4.09 -7.60 8.18
C ALA A 92 3.56 -7.29 6.78
N VAL A 93 4.45 -7.23 5.78
CA VAL A 93 4.07 -6.98 4.38
C VAL A 93 3.12 -8.05 3.86
N ARG A 94 3.41 -9.32 4.16
CA ARG A 94 2.60 -10.45 3.74
C ARG A 94 1.20 -10.40 4.37
N GLU A 95 1.11 -10.13 5.67
CA GLU A 95 -0.16 -10.06 6.39
C GLU A 95 -1.03 -8.89 5.92
N SER A 96 -0.45 -7.70 5.75
CA SER A 96 -1.19 -6.54 5.21
C SER A 96 -1.79 -6.82 3.83
N ALA A 97 -1.05 -7.48 2.94
CA ALA A 97 -1.57 -7.84 1.61
C ALA A 97 -2.65 -8.93 1.64
N LEU A 98 -2.52 -9.93 2.53
CA LEU A 98 -3.54 -10.96 2.74
C LEU A 98 -4.83 -10.35 3.30
N SER A 99 -4.72 -9.48 4.32
CA SER A 99 -5.85 -8.77 4.92
C SER A 99 -6.52 -7.82 3.93
N ALA A 100 -5.76 -7.21 3.02
CA ALA A 100 -6.29 -6.37 1.95
C ALA A 100 -7.16 -7.13 0.93
N GLY A 101 -7.13 -8.47 0.91
CA GLY A 101 -7.99 -9.30 0.05
C GLY A 101 -7.24 -10.24 -0.89
N ALA A 102 -5.91 -10.32 -0.80
CA ALA A 102 -5.14 -11.29 -1.59
C ALA A 102 -5.48 -12.74 -1.23
N ARG A 103 -5.38 -13.64 -2.22
CA ARG A 103 -5.47 -15.09 -2.04
C ARG A 103 -4.14 -15.69 -1.60
N GLU A 104 -3.08 -15.28 -2.28
CA GLU A 104 -1.70 -15.69 -2.03
C GLU A 104 -0.80 -14.48 -2.21
N VAL A 105 0.25 -14.40 -1.41
CA VAL A 105 1.23 -13.33 -1.43
C VAL A 105 2.62 -13.95 -1.49
N PHE A 106 3.37 -13.59 -2.52
CA PHE A 106 4.78 -13.94 -2.70
C PHE A 106 5.63 -12.68 -2.56
N LEU A 107 6.76 -12.81 -1.87
CA LEU A 107 7.72 -11.73 -1.74
C LEU A 107 8.92 -12.04 -2.63
N ILE A 108 9.35 -11.07 -3.43
CA ILE A 108 10.57 -11.13 -4.23
C ILE A 108 11.49 -9.97 -3.80
N GLU A 109 12.79 -10.18 -3.83
CA GLU A 109 13.72 -9.11 -3.52
C GLU A 109 13.76 -8.09 -4.66
N GLU A 110 13.69 -6.80 -4.32
CA GLU A 110 13.81 -5.69 -5.26
C GLU A 110 15.03 -5.78 -6.19
N PRO A 111 16.26 -6.08 -5.71
CA PRO A 111 17.40 -6.22 -6.62
C PRO A 111 17.20 -7.34 -7.65
N MET A 112 16.58 -8.45 -7.26
CA MET A 112 16.26 -9.55 -8.18
C MET A 112 15.19 -9.14 -9.18
N ALA A 113 14.11 -8.50 -8.72
CA ALA A 113 13.05 -8.00 -9.58
C ALA A 113 13.56 -6.94 -10.56
N ALA A 114 14.47 -6.07 -10.11
CA ALA A 114 15.13 -5.06 -10.93
C ALA A 114 16.07 -5.69 -11.96
N ALA A 115 16.87 -6.70 -11.59
CA ALA A 115 17.74 -7.42 -12.51
C ALA A 115 16.94 -8.11 -13.62
N ILE A 116 15.87 -8.83 -13.25
CA ILE A 116 14.93 -9.44 -14.20
C ILE A 116 14.32 -8.38 -15.11
N GLY A 117 13.86 -7.25 -14.55
CA GLY A 117 13.28 -6.14 -15.31
C GLY A 117 14.28 -5.45 -16.26
N ALA A 118 15.56 -5.41 -15.89
CA ALA A 118 16.65 -4.85 -16.69
C ALA A 118 17.23 -5.84 -17.71
N SER A 119 16.72 -7.08 -17.77
CA SER A 119 17.27 -8.17 -18.60
C SER A 119 18.77 -8.43 -18.33
N LEU A 120 19.21 -8.21 -17.09
CA LEU A 120 20.56 -8.53 -16.66
C LEU A 120 20.63 -10.03 -16.30
N PRO A 121 21.67 -10.76 -16.78
CA PRO A 121 21.86 -12.17 -16.46
C PRO A 121 22.21 -12.40 -14.98
#